data_AF-A0A924HUP0-F1
#
_entry.id   AF-A0A924HUP0-F1
#
_cell.length_a   1.000
_cell.length_b   1.000
_cell.length_c   1.000
_cell.angle_alpha   90.00
_cell.angle_beta   90.00
_cell.angle_gamma   90.00
#
_symmetry.space_group_name_H-M   'P 1'
#
loop_
_entity.id
_entity.type
_entity.pdbx_description
1 polymer ?
#
loop_
_entity_poly.entity_id
_entity_poly.type
_entity_poly.pdbx_seq_one_letter_code
_entity_poly.pdbx_strand_id
1 'polypeptide(L)'
;MQFTHEHLAIQITLKRFIDAEINPHVDEWEAAEMFHDHEVFKKMGNLGLPGLTKPEAFMGSGLDYSYGLAMAETLGHIDCGGVPMGIGVQTDMCTPALARFHASDTGLVYFNDVRVPQRNLIGQEGAG
;
A
#
# COMPACT_ATOMS: atom_id res chain seq x y z
N MET A 1 -17.98 12.79 2.62
CA MET A 1 -16.98 13.88 2.60
C MET A 1 -17.07 14.56 1.23
N GLN A 2 -16.81 15.86 1.08
CA GLN A 2 -16.71 16.51 -0.23
C GLN A 2 -15.22 16.68 -0.57
N PHE A 3 -14.77 16.12 -1.70
CA PHE A 3 -13.39 16.27 -2.16
C PHE A 3 -13.15 17.68 -2.72
N THR A 4 -11.98 18.24 -2.41
CA THR A 4 -11.53 19.50 -3.01
C THR A 4 -10.92 19.25 -4.39
N HIS A 5 -10.61 20.33 -5.12
CA HIS A 5 -9.90 20.23 -6.39
C HIS A 5 -8.54 19.52 -6.27
N GLU A 6 -7.82 19.73 -5.17
CA GLU A 6 -6.51 19.11 -4.92
C GLU A 6 -6.64 17.60 -4.67
N HIS A 7 -7.67 17.17 -3.94
CA HIS A 7 -8.00 15.75 -3.81
C HIS A 7 -8.23 15.12 -5.18
N LEU A 8 -9.07 15.74 -6.01
CA LEU A 8 -9.39 15.24 -7.34
C LEU A 8 -8.15 15.19 -8.24
N ALA A 9 -7.23 16.15 -8.12
CA ALA A 9 -5.97 16.14 -8.88
C ALA A 9 -5.10 14.91 -8.53
N ILE A 10 -5.03 14.54 -7.25
CA ILE A 10 -4.35 13.31 -6.81
C ILE A 10 -5.06 12.07 -7.35
N GLN A 11 -6.39 12.01 -7.26
CA GLN A 11 -7.17 10.88 -7.79
C GLN A 11 -6.98 10.72 -9.30
N ILE A 12 -7.00 11.81 -10.07
CA ILE A 12 -6.76 11.78 -11.52
C ILE A 12 -5.36 11.26 -11.83
N THR A 13 -4.35 11.72 -11.08
CA THR A 13 -2.96 11.28 -11.26
C THR A 13 -2.81 9.79 -10.99
N LEU A 14 -3.35 9.32 -9.86
CA LEU A 14 -3.30 7.91 -9.49
C LEU A 14 -4.13 7.04 -10.44
N LYS A 15 -5.32 7.48 -10.86
CA LYS A 15 -6.14 6.74 -11.82
C LYS A 15 -5.43 6.54 -13.15
N ARG A 16 -4.75 7.58 -13.67
CA ARG A 16 -3.92 7.46 -14.87
C ARG A 16 -2.76 6.48 -14.69
N PHE A 17 -2.13 6.48 -13.52
CA PHE A 17 -1.09 5.50 -13.20
C PHE A 17 -1.66 4.07 -13.15
N ILE A 18 -2.81 3.86 -12.51
CA ILE A 18 -3.48 2.56 -12.45
C ILE A 18 -3.79 2.04 -13.86
N ASP A 19 -4.41 2.87 -14.69
CA ASP A 19 -4.83 2.49 -16.04
C ASP A 19 -3.64 2.18 -16.97
N ALA A 20 -2.50 2.84 -16.76
CA ALA A 20 -1.33 2.71 -17.63
C ALA A 20 -0.31 1.67 -17.15
N GLU A 21 -0.14 1.50 -15.84
CA GLU A 21 1.01 0.80 -15.25
C GLU A 21 0.61 -0.39 -14.35
N ILE A 22 -0.68 -0.54 -14.01
CA ILE A 22 -1.17 -1.62 -13.14
C ILE A 22 -2.14 -2.52 -13.90
N ASN A 23 -3.31 -1.99 -14.28
CA ASN A 23 -4.40 -2.82 -14.82
C ASN A 23 -4.02 -3.62 -16.08
N PRO A 24 -3.16 -3.13 -17.00
CA PRO A 24 -2.71 -3.93 -18.13
C PRO A 24 -1.95 -5.21 -17.77
N HIS A 25 -1.44 -5.33 -16.53
CA HIS A 25 -0.63 -6.44 -16.04
C HIS A 25 -1.35 -7.33 -15.03
N VAL A 26 -2.55 -6.96 -14.59
CA VAL A 26 -3.27 -7.63 -13.50
C VAL A 26 -3.49 -9.12 -13.79
N ASP A 27 -3.99 -9.47 -14.98
CA ASP A 27 -4.26 -10.87 -15.33
C ASP A 27 -3.00 -11.75 -15.28
N GLU A 28 -1.85 -11.21 -15.72
CA GLU A 28 -0.56 -11.88 -15.67
C GLU A 28 -0.10 -12.08 -14.22
N TRP A 29 -0.23 -11.05 -13.39
CA TRP A 29 0.18 -11.10 -11.98
C TRP A 29 -0.70 -12.03 -11.14
N GLU A 30 -2.00 -12.05 -11.39
CA GLU A 30 -2.92 -12.99 -10.72
C GLU A 30 -2.59 -14.43 -11.12
N ALA A 31 -2.31 -14.70 -12.41
CA ALA A 31 -1.91 -16.02 -12.86
C ALA A 31 -0.54 -16.47 -12.31
N ALA A 32 0.37 -15.53 -12.08
CA ALA A 32 1.68 -15.77 -11.47
C ALA A 32 1.67 -15.75 -9.94
N GLU A 33 0.54 -15.41 -9.32
CA GLU A 33 0.39 -15.17 -7.87
C GLU A 33 1.39 -14.15 -7.30
N MET A 34 1.91 -13.25 -8.16
CA MET A 34 2.96 -12.31 -7.83
C MET A 34 2.89 -11.08 -8.73
N PHE A 35 2.92 -9.88 -8.14
CA PHE A 35 3.05 -8.63 -8.88
C PHE A 35 4.44 -8.03 -8.71
N HIS A 36 4.84 -7.15 -9.63
CA HIS A 36 6.15 -6.51 -9.61
C HIS A 36 6.19 -5.33 -8.61
N ASP A 37 6.13 -5.67 -7.33
CA ASP A 37 6.01 -4.73 -6.21
C ASP A 37 7.06 -3.63 -6.21
N HIS A 38 8.35 -3.97 -6.32
CA HIS A 38 9.45 -3.01 -6.31
C HIS A 38 9.33 -1.97 -7.44
N GLU A 39 8.88 -2.37 -8.63
CA GLU A 39 8.70 -1.47 -9.76
C GLU A 39 7.48 -0.55 -9.56
N VAL A 40 6.35 -1.11 -9.11
CA VAL A 40 5.13 -0.37 -8.81
C VAL A 40 5.41 0.68 -7.73
N PHE A 41 5.99 0.28 -6.59
CA PHE A 41 6.31 1.21 -5.50
C PHE A 41 7.33 2.28 -5.90
N LYS A 42 8.32 1.93 -6.73
CA LYS A 42 9.28 2.92 -7.24
C LYS A 42 8.60 3.96 -8.13
N LYS A 43 7.74 3.54 -9.06
CA LYS A 43 6.97 4.45 -9.92
C LYS A 43 6.01 5.32 -9.10
N MET A 44 5.31 4.76 -8.12
CA MET A 44 4.46 5.51 -7.20
C MET A 44 5.25 6.50 -6.34
N GLY A 45 6.44 6.11 -5.88
CA GLY A 45 7.35 6.96 -5.12
C GLY A 45 7.79 8.20 -5.91
N ASN A 46 8.06 8.06 -7.21
CA ASN A 46 8.35 9.19 -8.09
C ASN A 46 7.17 10.17 -8.24
N LEU A 47 5.94 9.71 -7.98
CA LEU A 47 4.73 10.54 -7.96
C LEU A 47 4.42 11.12 -6.56
N GLY A 48 5.20 10.77 -5.53
CA GLY A 48 4.98 11.20 -4.14
C GLY A 48 3.77 10.58 -3.44
N LEU A 49 3.12 9.59 -4.05
CA LEU A 49 1.85 9.04 -3.57
C LEU A 49 1.96 8.26 -2.24
N PRO A 50 2.99 7.42 -2.00
CA PRO A 50 3.07 6.66 -0.75
C PRO A 50 3.25 7.53 0.50
N GLY A 51 3.73 8.77 0.32
CA GLY A 51 4.09 9.70 1.39
C GLY A 51 3.06 10.80 1.69
N LEU A 52 1.87 10.79 1.05
CA LEU A 52 0.92 11.92 1.10
C LEU A 52 0.66 12.42 2.52
N THR A 53 0.36 11.51 3.45
CA THR A 53 -0.01 11.84 4.84
C THR A 53 1.16 11.80 5.81
N LYS A 54 2.39 11.63 5.31
CA LYS A 54 3.58 11.46 6.16
C LYS A 54 4.27 12.79 6.40
N PRO A 55 4.95 12.96 7.55
CA PRO A 55 5.67 14.19 7.85
C PRO A 55 6.72 14.53 6.78
N GLU A 56 6.88 15.82 6.49
CA GLU A 56 7.90 16.32 5.56
C GLU A 56 9.32 15.95 5.98
N ALA A 57 9.57 15.82 7.29
CA ALA A 57 10.86 15.35 7.84
C ALA A 57 11.28 13.97 7.33
N PHE A 58 10.33 13.16 6.85
CA PHE A 58 10.56 11.85 6.26
C PHE A 58 10.24 11.83 4.75
N MET A 59 10.37 12.99 4.08
CA MET A 59 10.07 13.18 2.66
C MET A 59 8.60 12.89 2.29
N GLY A 60 7.68 12.98 3.25
CA GLY A 60 6.25 12.96 3.00
C GLY A 60 5.70 14.34 2.61
N SER A 61 4.42 14.39 2.24
CA SER A 61 3.77 15.63 1.79
C SER A 61 3.06 16.41 2.91
N GLY A 62 3.01 15.87 4.14
CA GLY A 62 2.39 16.53 5.29
C GLY A 62 0.88 16.76 5.19
N LEU A 63 0.21 16.15 4.21
CA LEU A 63 -1.22 16.34 3.97
C LEU A 63 -2.05 15.62 5.02
N ASP A 64 -3.27 16.10 5.26
CA ASP A 64 -4.15 15.48 6.24
C ASP A 64 -4.75 14.14 5.72
N TYR A 65 -5.44 13.43 6.60
CA TYR A 65 -5.95 12.08 6.32
C TYR A 65 -6.99 12.01 5.18
N SER A 66 -7.67 13.13 4.86
CA SER A 66 -8.63 13.17 3.76
C SER A 66 -7.98 12.88 2.39
N TYR A 67 -6.70 13.20 2.23
CA TYR A 67 -5.90 12.85 1.05
C TYR A 67 -5.55 11.36 0.99
N GLY A 68 -5.28 10.74 2.14
CA GLY A 68 -5.13 9.29 2.24
C GLY A 68 -6.42 8.56 1.87
N LEU A 69 -7.58 9.09 2.29
CA LEU A 69 -8.88 8.56 1.90
C LEU A 69 -9.14 8.69 0.39
N ALA A 70 -8.82 9.84 -0.22
CA ALA A 70 -8.95 10.04 -1.66
C ALA A 70 -8.09 9.05 -2.47
N MET A 71 -6.86 8.80 -2.00
CA MET A 71 -5.98 7.77 -2.55
C MET A 71 -6.60 6.38 -2.41
N ALA A 72 -7.05 6.00 -1.20
CA ALA A 72 -7.66 4.69 -0.93
C ALA A 72 -8.90 4.43 -1.81
N GLU A 73 -9.75 5.43 -2.01
CA GLU A 73 -10.90 5.32 -2.91
C GLU A 73 -10.46 5.07 -4.37
N THR A 74 -9.39 5.76 -4.81
CA THR A 74 -8.90 5.61 -6.18
C THR A 74 -8.21 4.25 -6.40
N LEU A 75 -7.55 3.70 -5.39
CA LEU A 75 -6.98 2.34 -5.45
C LEU A 75 -8.05 1.28 -5.71
N GLY A 76 -9.33 1.54 -5.39
CA GLY A 76 -10.45 0.68 -5.75
C GLY A 76 -10.71 0.52 -7.26
N HIS A 77 -10.02 1.29 -8.11
CA HIS A 77 -10.03 1.11 -9.57
C HIS A 77 -9.02 0.09 -10.08
N ILE A 78 -8.23 -0.54 -9.21
CA ILE A 78 -7.35 -1.63 -9.61
C ILE A 78 -8.18 -2.90 -9.81
N ASP A 79 -7.98 -3.59 -10.93
CA ASP A 79 -8.81 -4.74 -11.34
C ASP A 79 -8.52 -6.04 -10.56
N CYS A 80 -7.83 -5.95 -9.41
CA CYS A 80 -7.65 -7.04 -8.45
C CYS A 80 -7.58 -6.54 -7.00
N GLY A 81 -7.63 -7.48 -6.05
CA GLY A 81 -7.56 -7.17 -4.62
C GLY A 81 -6.14 -7.10 -4.06
N GLY A 82 -5.19 -7.88 -4.60
CA GLY A 82 -3.86 -8.05 -3.99
C GLY A 82 -3.01 -6.79 -4.04
N VAL A 83 -2.95 -6.12 -5.19
CA VAL A 83 -2.14 -4.91 -5.41
C VAL A 83 -2.59 -3.72 -4.54
N PRO A 84 -3.88 -3.29 -4.53
CA PRO A 84 -4.32 -2.19 -3.67
C PRO A 84 -4.11 -2.52 -2.19
N MET A 85 -4.26 -3.78 -1.79
CA MET A 85 -3.97 -4.21 -0.43
C MET A 85 -2.49 -4.09 -0.07
N GLY A 86 -1.59 -4.54 -0.95
CA GLY A 86 -0.14 -4.39 -0.74
C GLY A 86 0.27 -2.93 -0.57
N ILE A 87 -0.28 -2.05 -1.41
CA ILE A 87 -0.07 -0.59 -1.30
C ILE A 87 -0.60 -0.06 0.03
N GLY A 88 -1.84 -0.40 0.41
CA GLY A 88 -2.47 0.06 1.64
C GLY A 88 -1.74 -0.40 2.91
N VAL A 89 -1.24 -1.64 2.94
CA VAL A 89 -0.41 -2.13 4.07
C VAL A 89 0.84 -1.28 4.20
N GLN A 90 1.51 -0.96 3.09
CA GLN A 90 2.72 -0.12 3.14
C GLN A 90 2.41 1.30 3.62
N THR A 91 1.39 1.95 3.07
CA THR A 91 1.08 3.37 3.35
C THR A 91 0.40 3.57 4.71
N ASP A 92 -0.44 2.64 5.16
CA ASP A 92 -1.35 2.83 6.28
C ASP A 92 -1.16 1.83 7.45
N MET A 93 -0.26 0.84 7.30
CA MET A 93 0.14 -0.03 8.42
C MET A 93 1.63 0.08 8.75
N CYS A 94 2.51 -0.15 7.78
CA CYS A 94 3.97 -0.16 8.00
C CYS A 94 4.54 1.25 8.23
N THR A 95 4.35 2.15 7.27
CA THR A 95 4.94 3.50 7.30
C THR A 95 4.47 4.35 8.51
N PRO A 96 3.20 4.30 8.95
CA PRO A 96 2.77 5.03 10.15
C PRO A 96 3.48 4.56 11.41
N ALA A 97 3.77 3.26 11.54
CA ALA A 97 4.49 2.74 12.70
C ALA A 97 5.90 3.33 12.79
N LEU A 98 6.59 3.40 11.64
CA LEU A 98 7.90 4.03 11.52
C LEU A 98 7.82 5.53 11.84
N ALA A 99 6.92 6.26 11.18
CA ALA A 99 6.85 7.72 11.27
C ALA A 99 6.32 8.25 12.62
N ARG A 100 5.46 7.51 13.32
CA ARG A 100 4.83 7.96 14.57
C ARG A 100 5.52 7.44 15.82
N PHE A 101 5.99 6.20 15.80
CA PHE A 101 6.51 5.53 16.99
C PHE A 101 8.03 5.34 16.95
N HIS A 102 8.71 5.85 15.92
CA HIS A 102 10.13 5.61 15.69
C HIS A 102 10.43 4.11 15.76
N ALA A 103 9.55 3.29 15.15
CA ALA A 103 9.67 1.84 15.23
C ALA A 103 11.00 1.32 14.63
N SER A 104 11.65 2.10 13.78
CA SER A 104 13.02 1.86 13.31
C SER A 104 14.07 1.78 14.43
N ASP A 105 13.82 2.45 15.55
CA ASP A 105 14.69 2.50 16.72
C ASP A 105 14.32 1.41 17.75
N THR A 106 13.35 0.56 17.43
CA THR A 106 12.96 -0.57 18.27
C THR A 106 13.79 -1.82 17.94
N GLY A 107 14.02 -2.68 18.94
CA GLY A 107 14.72 -3.94 18.73
C GLY A 107 13.87 -4.96 17.98
N LEU A 108 14.52 -5.92 17.32
CA LEU A 108 13.83 -7.03 16.66
C LEU A 108 12.95 -7.79 17.67
N VAL A 109 11.65 -7.84 17.39
CA VAL A 109 10.70 -8.67 18.12
C VAL A 109 10.52 -9.98 17.37
N TYR A 110 10.97 -11.08 17.98
CA TYR A 110 10.72 -12.43 17.48
C TYR A 110 9.63 -13.07 18.31
N PHE A 111 8.59 -13.57 17.65
CA PHE A 111 7.64 -14.45 18.31
C PHE A 111 8.17 -15.88 18.21
N ASN A 112 8.76 -16.37 19.28
CA ASN A 112 9.10 -17.78 19.42
C ASN A 112 7.85 -18.55 19.88
N ASP A 113 7.69 -19.79 19.40
CA ASP A 113 6.59 -20.69 19.81
C ASP A 113 5.16 -20.23 19.47
N VAL A 114 4.97 -19.47 18.38
CA VAL A 114 3.63 -19.15 17.87
C VAL A 114 2.95 -20.42 17.38
N ARG A 115 1.93 -20.88 18.09
CA ARG A 115 1.11 -22.02 17.67
C ARG A 115 -0.13 -21.53 16.92
N VAL A 116 -0.22 -21.90 15.64
CA VAL A 116 -1.47 -21.78 14.87
C VAL A 116 -2.27 -23.07 15.07
N PRO A 117 -3.49 -23.03 15.64
CA PRO A 117 -4.31 -24.23 15.77
C PRO A 117 -4.57 -24.86 14.40
N GLN A 118 -4.50 -26.19 14.29
CA GLN A 118 -4.69 -26.90 13.01
C GLN A 118 -6.03 -26.55 12.31
N ARG A 119 -7.08 -26.29 13.10
CA ARG A 119 -8.38 -25.83 12.58
C ARG A 119 -8.36 -24.46 11.88
N ASN A 120 -7.29 -23.69 12.06
CA ASN A 120 -7.11 -22.35 11.51
C ASN A 120 -6.06 -22.32 10.37
N LEU A 121 -5.51 -23.48 9.97
CA LEU A 121 -4.59 -23.56 8.84
C LEU A 121 -5.35 -23.30 7.53
N ILE A 122 -4.82 -22.38 6.72
CA ILE A 122 -5.27 -22.14 5.35
C ILE A 122 -4.23 -22.80 4.43
N GLY A 123 -4.65 -23.79 3.64
CA GLY A 123 -3.73 -24.58 2.80
C GLY A 123 -3.01 -25.71 3.55
N GLN A 124 -2.00 -26.30 2.91
CA GLN A 124 -1.15 -27.31 3.54
C GLN A 124 -0.05 -26.66 4.40
N GLU A 125 0.22 -27.26 5.56
CA GLU A 125 1.29 -26.81 6.45
C GLU A 125 2.65 -26.84 5.73
N GLY A 126 3.38 -25.73 5.78
CA GLY A 126 4.70 -25.60 5.16
C GLY A 126 4.71 -25.39 3.65
N ALA A 127 3.54 -25.22 3.01
CA ALA A 127 3.41 -24.97 1.58
C ALA A 127 3.33 -23.47 1.22
N GLY A 128 3.84 -22.60 2.09
CA GLY A 128 3.82 -21.15 1.92
C GLY A 128 4.50 -20.69 0.65
#